data_AF-A0A9X2C174-F1
#
_entry.id   AF-A0A9X2C174-F1
#
_cell.length_a   1.000
_cell.length_b   1.000
_cell.length_c   1.000
_cell.angle_alpha   90.00
_cell.angle_beta   90.00
_cell.angle_gamma   90.00
#
_symmetry.space_group_name_H-M   'P 1'
#
loop_
_entity.id
_entity.type
_entity.pdbx_description
1 polymer ?
#
loop_
_entity_poly.entity_id
_entity_poly.type
_entity_poly.pdbx_seq_one_letter_code
_entity_poly.pdbx_strand_id
1 'polypeptide(L)'
;MGKSLEIHEVVRALACYLRLNPHASDTTEGIRLWWFDMESEVPMDLLLPALAWMVEHRIVEPVAALDGHLRYRRTASDLQIDALLQGHPGA
;
A
#
# COMPACT_ATOMS: atom_id res chain seq x y z
N MET A 1 -4.99 0.38 25.54
CA MET A 1 -4.36 1.55 24.91
C MET A 1 -3.99 1.12 23.50
N GLY A 2 -4.87 1.35 22.52
CA GLY A 2 -4.58 0.99 21.12
C GLY A 2 -3.48 1.88 20.58
N LYS A 3 -2.48 1.33 19.89
CA LYS A 3 -1.48 2.14 19.19
C LYS A 3 -2.19 2.96 18.10
N SER A 4 -1.81 4.23 17.98
CA SER A 4 -2.20 5.07 16.85
C SER A 4 -1.54 4.51 15.60
N LEU A 5 -2.32 4.29 14.54
CA LEU A 5 -1.80 3.85 13.25
C LEU A 5 -1.13 5.03 12.55
N GLU A 6 0.07 4.82 12.01
CA GLU A 6 0.83 5.85 11.28
C GLU A 6 0.95 5.50 9.79
N ILE A 7 1.17 6.51 8.92
CA ILE A 7 1.30 6.31 7.46
C ILE A 7 2.37 5.26 7.13
N HIS A 8 3.49 5.25 7.85
CA HIS A 8 4.57 4.30 7.61
C HIS A 8 4.16 2.84 7.91
N GLU A 9 3.25 2.61 8.85
CA GLU A 9 2.71 1.28 9.16
C GLU A 9 1.79 0.81 8.03
N VAL A 10 0.99 1.73 7.46
CA VAL A 10 0.16 1.45 6.28
C VAL A 10 1.02 1.12 5.07
N VAL A 11 2.08 1.88 4.80
CA VAL A 11 3.04 1.59 3.71
C VAL A 11 3.67 0.20 3.89
N ARG A 12 4.10 -0.14 5.11
CA ARG A 12 4.68 -1.47 5.40
C ARG A 12 3.66 -2.58 5.19
N ALA A 13 2.42 -2.41 5.65
CA ALA A 13 1.37 -3.40 5.47
C ALA A 13 1.05 -3.63 3.98
N LEU A 14 0.93 -2.56 3.19
CA LEU A 14 0.76 -2.65 1.74
C LEU A 14 1.93 -3.35 1.06
N ALA A 15 3.17 -3.01 1.44
CA ALA A 15 4.36 -3.66 0.90
C ALA A 15 4.40 -5.17 1.23
N CYS A 16 4.04 -5.57 2.46
CA CYS A 16 3.89 -6.98 2.82
C CYS A 16 2.85 -7.69 1.93
N TYR A 17 1.68 -7.08 1.75
CA TYR A 17 0.63 -7.67 0.93
C TYR A 17 1.07 -7.82 -0.54
N LEU A 18 1.67 -6.79 -1.13
CA LEU A 18 2.17 -6.80 -2.51
C LEU A 18 3.37 -7.73 -2.73
N ARG A 19 4.14 -8.02 -1.67
CA ARG A 19 5.21 -9.02 -1.71
C ARG A 19 4.65 -10.42 -1.91
N LEU A 20 3.55 -10.72 -1.22
CA LEU A 20 2.85 -12.01 -1.28
C LEU A 20 1.93 -12.11 -2.50
N ASN A 21 1.40 -10.98 -2.98
CA ASN A 21 0.43 -10.91 -4.07
C ASN A 21 0.93 -9.97 -5.19
N PRO A 22 1.94 -10.38 -5.98
CA PRO A 22 2.60 -9.50 -6.96
C PRO A 22 1.68 -9.01 -8.09
N HIS A 23 0.56 -9.69 -8.32
CA HIS A 23 -0.41 -9.35 -9.37
C HIS A 23 -1.65 -8.63 -8.83
N ALA A 24 -1.69 -8.29 -7.55
CA ALA A 24 -2.79 -7.53 -6.98
C ALA A 24 -2.93 -6.16 -7.65
N SER A 25 -4.17 -5.79 -7.94
CA SER A 25 -4.54 -4.52 -8.56
C SER A 25 -5.97 -4.20 -8.15
N ASP A 26 -6.16 -3.12 -7.40
CA ASP A 26 -7.47 -2.79 -6.87
C ASP A 26 -7.63 -1.28 -6.67
N THR A 27 -8.87 -0.84 -6.53
CA THR A 27 -9.30 0.50 -6.13
C THR A 27 -8.85 0.82 -4.71
N THR A 28 -8.81 2.10 -4.34
CA THR A 28 -8.50 2.50 -2.96
C THR A 28 -9.45 1.83 -1.95
N GLU A 29 -10.73 1.72 -2.29
CA GLU A 29 -11.76 1.07 -1.47
C GLU A 29 -11.49 -0.43 -1.32
N GLY A 30 -11.17 -1.12 -2.42
CA GLY A 30 -10.85 -2.54 -2.40
C GLY A 30 -9.56 -2.84 -1.63
N ILE A 31 -8.53 -2.00 -1.79
CA ILE A 31 -7.30 -2.07 -1.00
C ILE A 31 -7.61 -2.00 0.49
N ARG A 32 -8.41 -1.01 0.90
CA ARG A 32 -8.82 -0.82 2.29
C ARG A 32 -9.57 -2.01 2.88
N LEU A 33 -10.39 -2.68 2.07
CA LEU A 33 -11.23 -3.81 2.51
C LEU A 33 -10.48 -5.14 2.53
N TRP A 34 -9.55 -5.36 1.59
CA TRP A 34 -9.05 -6.72 1.31
C TRP A 34 -7.56 -6.90 1.54
N TRP A 35 -6.76 -5.83 1.58
CA TRP A 35 -5.30 -5.95 1.58
C TRP A 35 -4.69 -5.86 2.98
N PHE A 36 -5.47 -5.46 3.98
CA PHE A 36 -5.01 -5.31 5.36
C PHE A 36 -5.53 -6.47 6.22
N ASP A 37 -4.60 -7.21 6.82
CA ASP A 37 -4.90 -8.20 7.85
C ASP A 37 -4.80 -7.53 9.23
N MET A 38 -5.67 -6.53 9.46
CA MET A 38 -5.72 -5.78 10.71
C MET A 38 -7.08 -5.93 11.38
N GLU A 39 -7.07 -6.03 12.72
CA GLU A 39 -8.29 -6.10 13.52
C GLU A 39 -9.18 -4.86 13.39
N SER A 40 -8.58 -3.72 12.97
CA SER A 40 -9.26 -2.45 12.76
C SER A 40 -9.06 -1.91 11.34
N GLU A 41 -10.12 -1.31 10.81
CA GLU A 41 -10.17 -0.73 9.47
C GLU A 41 -9.16 0.41 9.31
N VAL A 42 -8.44 0.43 8.18
CA VAL A 42 -7.48 1.52 7.89
C VAL A 42 -8.24 2.79 7.51
N PRO A 43 -8.00 3.91 8.21
CA PRO A 43 -8.56 5.21 7.85
C PRO A 43 -8.07 5.72 6.49
N MET A 44 -8.96 6.36 5.72
CA MET A 44 -8.65 6.88 4.39
C MET A 44 -7.61 8.01 4.40
N ASP A 45 -7.58 8.81 5.47
CA ASP A 45 -6.61 9.86 5.72
C ASP A 45 -5.18 9.33 5.97
N LEU A 46 -5.03 8.04 6.26
CA LEU A 46 -3.73 7.35 6.30
C LEU A 46 -3.45 6.58 5.01
N LEU A 47 -4.47 5.94 4.42
CA LEU A 47 -4.32 5.15 3.20
C LEU A 47 -3.93 6.00 1.98
N LEU A 48 -4.60 7.15 1.77
CA LEU A 48 -4.34 7.98 0.60
C LEU A 48 -2.91 8.55 0.60
N PRO A 49 -2.37 9.11 1.71
CA PRO A 49 -0.97 9.50 1.77
C PRO A 49 0.01 8.32 1.61
N ALA A 50 -0.30 7.14 2.16
CA ALA A 50 0.54 5.96 1.99
C ALA A 50 0.63 5.55 0.51
N LEU A 51 -0.50 5.49 -0.20
CA LEU A 51 -0.53 5.20 -1.64
C LEU A 51 0.20 6.28 -2.44
N ALA A 52 0.03 7.56 -2.10
CA ALA A 52 0.75 8.65 -2.75
C ALA A 52 2.27 8.50 -2.59
N TRP A 53 2.74 8.21 -1.38
CA TRP A 53 4.15 7.94 -1.11
C TRP A 53 4.66 6.74 -1.93
N MET A 54 3.90 5.65 -1.99
CA MET A 54 4.27 4.46 -2.77
C MET A 54 4.31 4.72 -4.28
N VAL A 55 3.46 5.61 -4.80
CA VAL A 55 3.51 6.06 -6.21
C VAL A 55 4.76 6.90 -6.46
N GLU A 56 5.05 7.87 -5.60
CA GLU A 56 6.25 8.72 -5.70
C GLU A 56 7.54 7.88 -5.71
N HIS A 57 7.58 6.81 -4.92
CA HIS A 57 8.71 5.88 -4.82
C HIS A 57 8.66 4.72 -5.84
N ARG A 58 7.72 4.75 -6.80
CA ARG A 58 7.56 3.74 -7.86
C ARG A 58 7.41 2.31 -7.34
N ILE A 59 6.74 2.15 -6.21
CA ILE A 59 6.36 0.85 -5.67
C ILE A 59 5.07 0.35 -6.31
N VAL A 60 4.12 1.27 -6.48
CA VAL A 60 2.87 1.07 -7.20
C VAL A 60 2.70 2.14 -8.26
N GLU A 61 1.79 1.89 -9.19
CA GLU A 61 1.31 2.91 -10.12
C GLU A 61 -0.23 2.92 -10.15
N PRO A 62 -0.84 4.10 -10.35
CA PRO A 62 -2.26 4.19 -10.62
C PRO A 62 -2.54 3.88 -12.10
N VAL A 63 -3.55 3.07 -12.36
CA VAL A 63 -4.01 2.67 -13.69
C VAL A 63 -5.50 2.97 -13.79
N ALA A 64 -5.89 3.75 -14.80
CA ALA A 64 -7.30 3.97 -15.11
C ALA A 64 -7.88 2.67 -15.70
N ALA A 65 -8.92 2.13 -15.06
CA ALA A 65 -9.68 1.01 -15.59
C ALA A 65 -10.80 1.50 -16.53
N LEU A 66 -11.30 0.60 -17.38
CA LEU A 66 -12.37 0.90 -18.35
C LEU A 66 -13.70 1.27 -17.68
N ASP A 67 -13.86 0.94 -16.41
CA ASP A 67 -15.01 1.30 -15.56
C ASP A 67 -14.93 2.74 -15.02
N GLY A 68 -13.85 3.48 -15.33
CA GLY A 68 -13.63 4.84 -14.88
C GLY A 68 -12.99 4.95 -13.48
N HIS A 69 -12.75 3.82 -12.80
CA HIS A 69 -12.07 3.81 -11.51
C HIS A 69 -10.56 3.74 -11.65
N LEU A 70 -9.86 4.29 -10.65
CA LEU A 70 -8.41 4.20 -10.54
C LEU A 70 -8.05 2.95 -9.73
N ARG A 71 -7.17 2.11 -10.27
CA ARG A 71 -6.61 0.95 -9.55
C ARG A 71 -5.13 1.13 -9.32
N TYR A 72 -4.64 0.70 -8.17
CA TYR A 72 -3.21 0.69 -7.86
C TYR A 72 -2.69 -0.72 -8.04
N ARG A 73 -1.65 -0.87 -8.85
CA ARG A 73 -0.93 -2.13 -9.03
C ARG A 73 0.54 -1.96 -8.75
N ARG A 74 1.19 -3.06 -8.37
CA ARG A 74 2.63 -3.09 -8.14
C ARG A 74 3.43 -2.84 -9.43
N THR A 75 4.51 -2.06 -9.29
CA THR A 75 5.54 -1.85 -10.33
C THR A 75 6.95 -2.20 -9.85
N ALA A 76 7.18 -2.20 -8.53
CA ALA A 76 8.47 -2.57 -7.95
C ALA A 76 8.82 -4.05 -8.11
N SER A 77 10.13 -4.35 -8.16
CA SER A 77 10.69 -5.70 -8.04
C SER A 77 10.62 -6.24 -6.61
N ASP A 78 10.80 -7.55 -6.43
CA ASP A 78 10.80 -8.16 -5.08
C ASP A 78 11.91 -7.56 -4.22
N LEU A 79 13.09 -7.32 -4.81
CA LEU A 79 14.22 -6.70 -4.12
C LEU A 79 13.89 -5.30 -3.59
N GLN A 80 13.16 -4.49 -4.37
CA GLN A 80 12.77 -3.14 -3.94
C GLN A 80 11.76 -3.19 -2.78
N ILE A 81 10.81 -4.14 -2.82
CA ILE A 81 9.86 -4.34 -1.72
C ILE A 81 10.58 -4.85 -0.48
N ASP A 82 11.49 -5.82 -0.62
CA ASP A 82 12.26 -6.36 0.49
C ASP A 82 13.14 -5.27 1.14
N ALA A 83 13.74 -4.38 0.33
CA ALA A 83 14.49 -3.22 0.83
C ALA A 83 13.61 -2.23 1.61
N LEU A 84 12.39 -1.96 1.13
CA LEU A 84 11.40 -1.13 1.85
C LEU A 84 11.04 -1.77 3.20
N LEU A 85 10.83 -3.07 3.25
CA LEU A 85 10.46 -3.80 4.48
C LEU A 85 11.61 -3.87 5.50
N GLN A 86 12.86 -3.88 5.03
CA GLN A 86 14.07 -3.84 5.84
C GLN A 86 14.43 -2.41 6.29
N GLY A 87 14.09 -1.41 5.48
CA GLY A 87 14.31 0.01 5.77
C GLY A 87 13.54 0.44 7.02
N HIS A 88 14.26 0.98 8.01
CA HIS A 88 13.63 1.77 9.06
C HIS A 88 13.21 3.12 8.46
N PRO A 89 11.93 3.53 8.56
CA PRO A 89 11.51 4.88 8.17
C PRO A 89 12.06 5.86 9.21
N GLY A 90 13.27 6.36 8.97
CA GLY A 90 13.97 7.26 9.87
C GLY A 90 15.42 7.47 9.46
N ALA A 91 15.62 8.27 8.42
CA ALA A 91 16.87 8.99 8.17
C ALA A 91 16.50 10.41 7.73
#